data_AF-A0A1D2QSU4-F1
#
_entry.id   AF-A0A1D2QSU4-F1
#
_cell.length_a   1.000
_cell.length_b   1.000
_cell.length_c   1.000
_cell.angle_alpha   90.00
_cell.angle_beta   90.00
_cell.angle_gamma   90.00
#
_symmetry.space_group_name_H-M   'P 1'
#
loop_
_entity.id
_entity.type
_entity.pdbx_description
1 polymer ?
#
loop_
_entity_poly.entity_id
_entity_poly.type
_entity_poly.pdbx_seq_one_letter_code
_entity_poly.pdbx_strand_id
1 'polypeptide(L)'
;MPTIPFTTRLDTELKARLEEIAQYEDRSTSYVANRAIQNFVEEREATRELIKVGLNLAEKGVSISESAIDSWLNSPEDTPFPKPDTFEQ
;
A
#
# COMPACT_ATOMS: atom_id res chain seq x y z
N MET A 1 0.51 -23.23 -6.22
CA MET A 1 1.63 -22.98 -5.28
C MET A 1 1.45 -23.88 -4.07
N PRO A 2 2.53 -24.44 -3.49
CA PRO A 2 2.44 -25.18 -2.24
C PRO A 2 2.03 -24.23 -1.10
N THR A 3 1.11 -24.69 -0.25
CA THR A 3 0.64 -23.95 0.93
C THR A 3 1.20 -24.58 2.20
N ILE A 4 1.60 -23.75 3.17
CA ILE A 4 2.02 -24.20 4.51
C ILE A 4 1.01 -23.71 5.56
N PRO A 5 0.75 -24.48 6.62
CA PRO A 5 -0.16 -24.06 7.67
C PRO A 5 0.44 -22.89 8.46
N PHE A 6 -0.39 -21.90 8.79
CA PHE A 6 -0.07 -20.81 9.69
C PHE A 6 -1.10 -20.76 10.82
N THR A 7 -0.64 -20.82 12.06
CA THR A 7 -1.50 -20.81 13.25
C THR A 7 -1.17 -19.59 14.09
N THR A 8 -2.19 -18.83 14.46
CA THR A 8 -2.07 -17.67 15.35
C THR A 8 -3.22 -17.61 16.34
N ARG A 9 -3.04 -16.88 17.43
CA ARG A 9 -4.13 -16.57 18.38
C ARG A 9 -4.85 -15.31 17.91
N LEU A 10 -6.17 -15.41 17.81
CA LEU A 10 -7.05 -14.27 17.59
C LEU A 10 -7.84 -14.04 18.88
N ASP A 11 -8.11 -12.77 19.20
CA ASP A 11 -9.10 -12.47 20.22
C ASP A 11 -10.49 -12.95 19.76
N THR A 12 -11.36 -13.25 20.73
CA THR A 12 -12.66 -13.86 20.47
C THR A 12 -13.55 -12.96 19.60
N GLU A 13 -13.47 -11.65 19.79
CA GLU A 13 -14.28 -10.68 19.05
C GLU A 13 -13.86 -10.62 17.57
N LEU A 14 -12.56 -10.52 17.30
CA LEU A 14 -12.01 -10.54 15.95
C LEU A 14 -12.35 -11.82 15.22
N LYS A 15 -12.26 -12.97 15.90
CA LYS A 15 -12.66 -14.25 15.32
C LYS A 15 -14.14 -14.25 14.91
N ALA A 16 -15.03 -13.79 15.80
CA ALA A 16 -16.46 -13.74 15.51
C ALA A 16 -16.78 -12.81 14.32
N ARG A 17 -16.15 -11.62 14.27
CA ARG A 17 -16.30 -10.69 13.15
C ARG A 17 -15.80 -11.28 11.83
N LEU A 18 -14.70 -12.04 11.86
CA LEU A 18 -14.16 -12.70 10.67
C LEU A 18 -15.08 -13.82 10.17
N GLU A 19 -15.70 -14.57 11.08
CA GLU A 19 -16.70 -15.61 10.75
C GLU A 19 -17.97 -14.99 10.13
N GLU A 20 -18.42 -13.85 10.65
CA GLU A 20 -19.58 -13.13 10.10
C GLU A 20 -19.31 -12.63 8.66
N ILE A 21 -18.14 -12.02 8.42
CA ILE A 21 -17.72 -11.60 7.07
C ILE A 21 -17.67 -12.81 6.12
N ALA A 22 -17.07 -13.91 6.56
CA ALA A 22 -16.97 -15.12 5.75
C ALA A 22 -18.35 -15.69 5.38
N GLN A 23 -19.32 -15.61 6.29
CA GLN A 23 -20.70 -16.01 6.02
C GLN A 23 -21.38 -15.12 4.97
N TYR A 24 -21.22 -13.79 5.06
CA TYR A 24 -21.78 -12.88 4.05
C TYR A 24 -21.15 -13.06 2.66
N GLU A 25 -19.88 -13.46 2.61
CA GLU A 25 -19.14 -13.66 1.36
C GLU A 25 -19.29 -15.07 0.76
N ASP A 26 -19.98 -16.00 1.43
CA ASP A 26 -20.04 -17.42 1.06
C ASP A 26 -18.62 -18.03 0.87
N ARG A 27 -17.78 -17.78 1.88
CA ARG A 27 -16.37 -18.21 1.93
C ARG A 27 -16.04 -18.81 3.28
N SER A 28 -14.93 -19.54 3.34
CA SER A 28 -14.41 -20.03 4.63
C SER A 28 -13.67 -18.92 5.37
N THR A 29 -13.72 -18.97 6.71
CA THR A 29 -12.96 -18.05 7.57
C THR A 29 -11.46 -18.05 7.23
N SER A 30 -10.90 -19.21 6.89
CA SER A 30 -9.50 -19.33 6.45
C SER A 30 -9.23 -18.64 5.12
N TYR A 31 -10.18 -18.66 4.18
CA TYR A 31 -10.04 -17.93 2.92
C TYR A 31 -9.97 -16.42 3.17
N VAL A 32 -10.90 -15.89 3.98
CA VAL A 32 -10.94 -14.46 4.32
C VAL A 32 -9.67 -14.05 5.07
N ALA A 33 -9.22 -14.87 6.03
CA ALA A 33 -7.97 -14.65 6.75
C ALA A 33 -6.76 -14.58 5.81
N ASN A 34 -6.63 -15.56 4.91
CA ASN A 34 -5.53 -15.61 3.95
C ASN A 34 -5.57 -14.41 3.00
N ARG A 35 -6.76 -14.01 2.53
CA ARG A 35 -6.92 -12.85 1.66
C ARG A 35 -6.52 -11.56 2.38
N ALA A 36 -6.94 -11.37 3.62
CA ALA A 36 -6.57 -10.22 4.43
C ALA A 36 -5.04 -10.15 4.67
N ILE A 37 -4.42 -11.30 5.00
CA ILE A 37 -2.97 -11.39 5.18
C ILE A 37 -2.23 -11.07 3.87
N GLN A 38 -2.68 -11.63 2.75
CA GLN A 38 -2.10 -11.37 1.44
C GLN A 38 -2.16 -9.88 1.10
N ASN A 39 -3.34 -9.27 1.18
CA ASN A 39 -3.52 -7.85 0.89
C ASN A 39 -2.61 -6.98 1.77
N PHE A 40 -2.53 -7.31 3.07
CA PHE A 40 -1.65 -6.60 4.00
C PHE A 40 -0.18 -6.71 3.60
N VAL A 41 0.30 -7.91 3.26
CA VAL A 41 1.69 -8.11 2.84
C VAL A 41 1.99 -7.33 1.56
N GLU A 42 1.14 -7.45 0.55
CA GLU A 42 1.28 -6.75 -0.73
C GLU A 42 1.32 -5.23 -0.54
N GLU A 43 0.43 -4.66 0.28
CA GLU A 43 0.41 -3.23 0.60
C GLU A 43 1.70 -2.78 1.29
N ARG A 44 2.19 -3.56 2.26
CA ARG A 44 3.42 -3.22 3.00
C ARG A 44 4.66 -3.31 2.11
N GLU A 45 4.71 -4.29 1.22
CA GLU A 45 5.79 -4.43 0.25
C GLU A 45 5.79 -3.28 -0.76
N ALA A 46 4.63 -2.96 -1.35
CA ALA A 46 4.48 -1.84 -2.27
C ALA A 46 4.89 -0.51 -1.63
N THR A 47 4.42 -0.25 -0.40
CA THR A 47 4.79 0.98 0.34
C THR A 47 6.29 1.07 0.58
N ARG A 48 6.92 -0.04 1.00
CA ARG A 48 8.37 -0.07 1.22
C ARG A 48 9.15 0.16 -0.06
N GLU A 49 8.69 -0.40 -1.18
CA GLU A 49 9.34 -0.22 -2.46
C GLU A 49 9.25 1.23 -2.95
N LEU A 50 8.08 1.87 -2.81
CA LEU A 50 7.92 3.29 -3.11
C LEU A 50 8.87 4.18 -2.28
N ILE A 51 9.00 3.89 -0.98
CA ILE A 51 9.93 4.61 -0.11
C ILE A 51 11.38 4.42 -0.57
N LYS A 52 11.79 3.17 -0.87
CA LYS A 52 13.15 2.90 -1.36
C LYS A 52 13.44 3.63 -2.67
N VAL A 53 12.50 3.61 -3.61
CA VAL A 53 12.63 4.32 -4.89
C VAL A 53 12.75 5.83 -4.63
N GLY A 54 11.89 6.41 -3.79
CA GLY A 54 11.94 7.83 -3.44
C GLY A 54 13.27 8.24 -2.79
N LEU A 55 13.77 7.44 -1.84
CA LEU A 55 15.08 7.64 -1.21
C LEU A 55 16.21 7.58 -2.24
N ASN A 56 16.18 6.61 -3.15
CA ASN A 56 17.20 6.50 -4.19
C ASN A 56 17.18 7.66 -5.18
N LEU A 57 16.00 8.17 -5.53
CA LEU A 57 15.85 9.34 -6.39
C LEU A 57 16.38 10.60 -5.69
N ALA A 58 16.10 10.76 -4.40
CA ALA A 58 16.66 11.83 -3.59
C ALA A 58 18.19 11.74 -3.49
N GLU A 59 18.76 10.56 -3.22
CA GLU A 59 20.23 10.38 -3.23
C GLU A 59 20.87 10.74 -4.58
N LYS A 60 20.15 10.56 -5.68
CA LYS A 60 20.61 10.82 -7.06
C LYS A 60 20.42 12.25 -7.53
N GLY A 61 19.81 13.12 -6.73
CA GLY A 61 19.57 14.47 -7.21
C GLY A 61 18.28 14.64 -8.03
N VAL A 62 17.28 13.78 -7.84
CA VAL A 62 15.99 13.85 -8.55
C VAL A 62 14.85 14.15 -7.57
N SER A 63 14.38 15.41 -7.53
CA SER A 63 13.20 15.82 -6.74
C SER A 63 12.38 16.91 -7.45
N ILE A 64 11.15 17.11 -6.98
CA ILE A 64 10.21 18.11 -7.49
C ILE A 64 9.97 19.14 -6.37
N SER A 65 10.02 20.43 -6.69
CA SER A 65 9.78 21.52 -5.75
C SER A 65 8.35 21.47 -5.22
N GLU A 66 8.18 21.94 -3.98
CA GLU A 66 6.87 22.18 -3.39
C GLU A 66 6.00 23.05 -4.31
N SER A 67 6.57 24.13 -4.86
CA SER A 67 5.84 25.05 -5.75
C SER A 67 5.33 24.39 -7.03
N ALA A 68 6.08 23.45 -7.62
CA ALA A 68 5.66 22.73 -8.81
C ALA A 68 4.55 21.72 -8.49
N ILE A 69 4.60 21.07 -7.33
CA ILE A 69 3.53 20.17 -6.85
C ILE A 69 2.26 20.97 -6.56
N ASP A 70 2.36 22.11 -5.86
CA ASP A 70 1.23 22.98 -5.56
C ASP A 70 0.59 23.53 -6.83
N SER A 71 1.40 23.96 -7.81
CA SER A 71 0.87 24.39 -9.10
C SER A 71 0.12 23.27 -9.80
N TRP A 72 0.63 22.03 -9.75
CA TRP A 72 -0.02 20.88 -10.38
C TRP A 72 -1.33 20.51 -9.69
N LEU A 73 -1.37 20.50 -8.34
CA LEU A 73 -2.57 20.21 -7.57
C LEU A 73 -3.72 21.21 -7.82
N ASN A 74 -3.37 22.47 -8.12
CA ASN A 74 -4.34 23.52 -8.44
C ASN A 74 -4.67 23.61 -9.94
N SER A 75 -4.09 22.75 -10.78
CA SER A 75 -4.31 22.74 -12.22
C SER A 75 -5.50 21.84 -12.62
N PRO A 76 -6.03 21.97 -13.84
CA PRO A 76 -7.04 21.04 -14.36
C PRO A 76 -6.56 19.58 -14.34
N GLU A 77 -7.50 18.64 -14.25
CA GLU A 77 -7.23 17.20 -14.07
C GLU A 77 -6.31 16.59 -15.16
N ASP A 78 -6.33 17.13 -16.38
CA ASP A 78 -5.51 16.67 -17.50
C ASP A 78 -4.07 17.22 -17.49
N THR A 79 -3.67 17.95 -16.45
CA THR A 79 -2.32 18.51 -16.37
C THR A 79 -1.31 17.41 -16.05
N PRO A 80 -0.26 17.21 -16.87
CA PRO A 80 0.72 16.16 -16.63
C PRO A 80 1.48 16.41 -15.33
N PHE A 81 1.87 15.31 -14.66
CA PHE A 81 2.65 15.37 -13.43
C PHE A 81 3.95 16.16 -13.63
N PRO A 82 4.33 17.06 -12.70
CA PRO A 82 5.49 17.93 -12.85
C PRO A 82 6.79 17.12 -12.98
N LYS A 83 7.72 17.66 -13.76
CA LYS A 83 9.06 17.07 -13.91
C LYS A 83 9.96 17.50 -12.74
N PRO A 84 10.96 16.70 -12.37
CA PRO A 84 11.97 17.10 -11.40
C PRO A 84 12.64 18.43 -11.82
N ASP A 85 12.68 19.40 -10.90
CA ASP A 85 13.08 20.79 -11.15
C ASP A 85 14.07 21.34 -10.10
N THR A 86 14.32 20.59 -9.02
CA THR A 86 15.16 21.04 -7.92
C THR A 86 16.20 20.00 -7.56
N PHE A 87 17.45 20.42 -7.39
CA PHE A 87 18.44 19.82 -6.49
C PHE A 87 19.53 20.85 -6.23
N GLU A 88 19.30 21.77 -5.29
CA GLU A 88 20.40 22.52 -4.69
C GLU A 88 20.83 21.78 -3.41
N GLN A 89 22.11 21.42 -3.33
CA GLN A 89 22.76 20.94 -2.11
C GLN A 89 23.12 22.11 -1.20
#